data_AF-A0A971B2U7-F1
#
_entry.id   AF-A0A971B2U7-F1
#
_cell.length_a   1.000
_cell.length_b   1.000
_cell.length_c   1.000
_cell.angle_alpha   90.00
_cell.angle_beta   90.00
_cell.angle_gamma   90.00
#
_symmetry.space_group_name_H-M   'P 1'
#
loop_
_entity.id
_entity.type
_entity.pdbx_description
1 polymer ?
#
loop_
_entity_poly.entity_id
_entity_poly.type
_entity_poly.pdbx_seq_one_letter_code
_entity_poly.pdbx_strand_id
1 'polypeptide(L)'
;MSSKKPVHEIRLGRIKAAVWENETDNGIRYGITISRLYKTEKAEWRDSTSFGRDDLPLVEKVCHMTHLWIFSHSQGGVVQTVAASGASEADDF
;
A
#
# COMPACT_ATOMS: atom_id res chain seq x y z
N MET A 1 -14.84 -5.67 20.37
CA MET A 1 -14.74 -5.12 19.00
C MET A 1 -13.32 -5.38 18.50
N SER A 2 -13.13 -6.39 17.64
CA SER A 2 -11.79 -6.70 17.12
C SER A 2 -11.33 -5.52 16.26
N SER A 3 -10.26 -4.83 16.68
CA SER A 3 -9.63 -3.81 15.86
C SER A 3 -9.04 -4.52 14.65
N LYS A 4 -9.73 -4.45 13.51
CA LYS A 4 -9.18 -4.97 12.26
C LYS A 4 -7.86 -4.25 12.03
N LYS A 5 -6.78 -5.00 11.78
CA LYS A 5 -5.52 -4.37 11.38
C LYS A 5 -5.61 -4.05 9.89
N PRO A 6 -4.95 -2.98 9.42
CA PRO A 6 -4.83 -2.77 7.99
C PRO A 6 -4.11 -3.98 7.37
N VAL A 7 -4.61 -4.44 6.23
CA VAL A 7 -4.01 -5.56 5.47
C VAL A 7 -2.73 -5.14 4.75
N HIS A 8 -2.61 -3.85 4.46
CA HIS A 8 -1.42 -3.28 3.85
C HIS A 8 -1.22 -1.83 4.29
N GLU A 9 0.04 -1.42 4.38
CA GLU A 9 0.42 -0.04 4.71
C GLU A 9 1.55 0.41 3.80
N ILE A 10 1.39 1.57 3.19
CA ILE A 10 2.40 2.20 2.35
C ILE A 10 2.75 3.55 2.95
N ARG A 11 4.05 3.80 3.18
CA ARG A 11 4.52 5.01 3.83
C ARG A 11 5.69 5.64 3.08
N LEU A 12 5.57 6.94 2.81
CA LEU A 12 6.64 7.79 2.31
C LEU A 12 6.85 8.97 3.25
N GLY A 13 7.98 8.97 3.96
CA GLY A 13 8.30 10.00 4.94
C GLY A 13 7.24 10.11 6.04
N ARG A 14 6.52 11.24 6.04
CA ARG A 14 5.44 11.53 7.00
C ARG A 14 4.07 11.12 6.50
N ILE A 15 3.91 10.76 5.23
CA ILE A 15 2.61 10.37 4.64
C ILE A 15 2.49 8.85 4.61
N LYS A 16 1.32 8.35 4.99
CA LYS A 16 1.00 6.93 5.09
C LYS A 16 -0.38 6.68 4.51
N ALA A 17 -0.56 5.60 3.77
CA ALA A 17 -1.86 5.03 3.47
C ALA A 17 -1.99 3.65 4.12
N ALA A 18 -3.08 3.46 4.87
CA ALA A 18 -3.49 2.18 5.43
C ALA A 18 -4.65 1.61 4.61
N VAL A 19 -4.53 0.37 4.17
CA VAL A 19 -5.55 -0.35 3.39
C VAL A 19 -6.27 -1.35 4.29
N TRP A 20 -7.58 -1.33 4.25
CA TRP A 20 -8.47 -2.09 5.13
C TRP A 20 -9.34 -3.01 4.28
N GLU A 21 -9.33 -4.29 4.61
CA GLU A 21 -10.14 -5.27 3.89
C GLU A 21 -11.50 -5.46 4.55
N ASN A 22 -12.55 -5.30 3.73
CA ASN A 22 -13.93 -5.48 4.12
C ASN A 22 -14.58 -6.53 3.21
N GLU A 23 -14.80 -7.71 3.76
CA GLU A 23 -15.64 -8.73 3.13
C GLU A 23 -17.09 -8.25 3.08
N THR A 24 -17.71 -8.35 1.91
CA THR A 24 -19.13 -8.09 1.69
C THR A 24 -19.75 -9.23 0.91
N ASP A 25 -21.08 -9.33 0.88
CA ASP A 25 -21.79 -10.39 0.12
C ASP A 25 -21.46 -10.36 -1.38
N ASN A 26 -20.99 -9.21 -1.89
CA ASN A 26 -20.59 -8.99 -3.28
C ASN A 26 -19.06 -9.08 -3.49
N GLY A 27 -18.31 -9.66 -2.55
CA GLY A 27 -16.86 -9.81 -2.60
C GLY A 27 -16.09 -8.83 -1.70
N ILE A 28 -14.77 -8.84 -1.85
CA ILE A 28 -13.85 -8.03 -1.04
C ILE A 28 -13.86 -6.58 -1.53
N ARG A 29 -13.99 -5.64 -0.58
CA ARG A 29 -13.81 -4.20 -0.81
C ARG A 29 -12.68 -3.66 0.03
N TYR A 30 -11.86 -2.81 -0.58
CA TYR A 30 -10.77 -2.13 0.12
C TYR A 30 -11.17 -0.72 0.53
N GLY A 31 -11.05 -0.41 1.82
CA GLY A 31 -11.08 0.95 2.35
C GLY A 31 -9.66 1.49 2.48
N ILE A 32 -9.47 2.79 2.28
CA ILE A 32 -8.15 3.42 2.37
C ILE A 32 -8.23 4.60 3.34
N THR A 33 -7.25 4.71 4.23
CA THR A 33 -7.07 5.87 5.10
C THR A 33 -5.68 6.45 4.87
N ILE A 34 -5.63 7.70 4.44
CA ILE A 34 -4.37 8.43 4.25
C ILE A 34 -4.18 9.37 5.45
N SER A 35 -3.01 9.31 6.07
CA SER A 35 -2.66 10.16 7.19
C SER A 35 -1.25 10.71 7.08
N ARG A 36 -1.04 11.86 7.74
CA ARG A 36 0.25 12.47 7.97
C ARG A 36 0.67 12.31 9.41
N LEU A 37 1.83 11.74 9.64
CA LEU A 37 2.46 11.60 10.95
C LEU A 37 3.13 12.92 11.36
N TYR A 38 2.82 13.37 12.57
CA TYR A 38 3.47 14.51 13.19
C TYR A 38 3.73 14.27 14.66
N LYS A 39 4.68 15.02 15.20
CA LYS A 39 5.04 15.00 16.61
C LYS A 39 4.42 16.22 17.29
N THR A 40 3.72 16.00 18.40
CA THR A 40 3.15 17.08 19.20
C THR A 40 4.22 17.72 20.08
N GLU A 41 3.87 18.83 20.73
CA GLU A 41 4.72 19.49 21.73
C GLU A 41 5.09 18.58 22.89
N LYS A 42 4.21 17.62 23.24
CA LYS A 42 4.44 16.61 24.28
C LYS A 42 5.30 15.42 23.81
N ALA A 43 5.95 15.57 22.65
CA ALA A 43 6.74 14.53 22.00
C ALA A 43 5.97 13.25 21.60
N GLU A 44 4.64 13.30 21.56
CA GLU A 44 3.80 12.18 21.13
C GLU A 44 3.63 12.17 19.62
N TRP A 45 3.65 10.98 19.02
CA TRP A 45 3.31 10.80 17.62
C TRP A 45 1.79 10.77 17.43
N ARG A 46 1.29 11.55 16.48
CA ARG A 46 -0.12 11.64 16.11
C ARG A 46 -0.27 11.65 14.60
N ASP A 47 -1.43 11.18 14.14
CA ASP A 47 -1.83 11.20 12.74
C ASP A 47 -2.78 12.38 12.49
N SER A 48 -2.71 12.98 11.31
CA SER A 48 -3.63 14.04 10.82
C SER A 48 -4.11 13.71 9.41
N THR A 49 -5.31 14.13 9.08
CA THR A 49 -5.87 14.08 7.71
C THR A 49 -5.74 15.42 6.98
N SER A 50 -5.03 16.39 7.58
CA SER A 50 -4.71 17.68 6.96
C SER A 50 -3.30 17.66 6.40
N PHE A 51 -3.17 18.07 5.14
CA PHE A 51 -1.94 18.04 4.37
C PHE A 51 -1.51 19.46 3.99
N GLY A 52 -0.22 19.75 4.11
CA GLY A 52 0.37 20.98 3.59
C GLY A 52 0.71 20.86 2.10
N ARG A 53 1.12 21.98 1.48
CA ARG A 53 1.57 22.02 0.08
C ARG A 53 2.66 20.98 -0.23
N ASP A 54 3.64 20.86 0.66
CA ASP A 54 4.81 19.99 0.44
C ASP A 54 4.49 18.51 0.69
N ASP A 55 3.35 18.22 1.33
CA ASP A 55 2.87 16.84 1.51
C ASP A 55 2.21 16.31 0.22
N LEU A 56 1.74 17.17 -0.68
CA LEU A 56 0.93 16.79 -1.85
C LEU A 56 1.64 15.80 -2.80
N PRO A 57 2.91 15.98 -3.18
CA PRO A 57 3.60 15.00 -4.04
C PRO A 57 3.73 13.63 -3.38
N LEU A 58 3.90 13.59 -2.05
CA LEU A 58 3.95 12.32 -1.31
C LEU A 58 2.57 11.68 -1.21
N VAL A 59 1.52 12.47 -0.99
CA VAL A 59 0.12 12.00 -1.01
C VAL A 59 -0.20 11.37 -2.37
N GLU A 60 0.09 12.07 -3.47
CA GLU A 60 -0.09 11.56 -4.83
C GLU A 60 0.61 10.21 -5.02
N LYS A 61 1.90 10.13 -4.66
CA LYS A 61 2.69 8.92 -4.85
C LYS A 61 2.18 7.77 -4.01
N VAL A 62 1.79 8.02 -2.76
CA VAL A 62 1.20 7.02 -1.88
C VAL A 62 -0.14 6.53 -2.44
N CYS A 63 -1.03 7.43 -2.89
CA CYS A 63 -2.29 7.06 -3.56
C CYS A 63 -2.04 6.15 -4.76
N HIS A 64 -1.10 6.50 -5.62
CA HIS A 64 -0.77 5.72 -6.81
C HIS A 64 -0.27 4.31 -6.44
N MET A 65 0.64 4.18 -5.48
CA MET A 65 1.13 2.86 -5.04
C MET A 65 0.04 2.03 -4.37
N THR A 66 -0.83 2.66 -3.56
CA THR A 66 -1.99 1.97 -2.97
C THR A 66 -2.95 1.47 -4.04
N HIS A 67 -3.21 2.26 -5.08
CA HIS A 67 -4.03 1.85 -6.22
C HIS A 67 -3.43 0.63 -6.92
N LEU A 68 -2.13 0.65 -7.24
CA LEU A 68 -1.45 -0.49 -7.87
C LEU A 68 -1.51 -1.75 -6.99
N TRP A 69 -1.29 -1.60 -5.68
CA TRP A 69 -1.41 -2.71 -4.74
C TRP A 69 -2.83 -3.30 -4.75
N ILE A 70 -3.87 -2.46 -4.67
CA ILE A 70 -5.27 -2.91 -4.70
C ILE A 70 -5.57 -3.66 -6.00
N PHE A 71 -5.19 -3.11 -7.17
CA PHE A 71 -5.45 -3.75 -8.45
C PHE A 71 -4.75 -5.10 -8.62
N SER A 72 -3.53 -5.23 -8.11
CA SER A 72 -2.81 -6.51 -8.12
C SER A 72 -3.41 -7.56 -7.18
N HIS A 73 -4.18 -7.16 -6.16
CA HIS A 73 -4.77 -8.06 -5.17
C HIS A 73 -6.29 -8.27 -5.35
N SER A 74 -7.00 -7.36 -6.04
CA SER A 74 -8.46 -7.44 -6.25
C SER A 74 -8.87 -8.37 -7.39
N GLN A 75 -7.97 -8.63 -8.33
CA GLN A 75 -8.14 -9.72 -9.28
C GLN A 75 -7.41 -10.93 -8.71
N GLY A 76 -8.07 -12.09 -8.58
CA GLY A 76 -7.40 -13.35 -8.28
C GLY A 76 -6.49 -13.82 -9.43
N GLY A 77 -5.61 -12.96 -9.97
CA GLY A 77 -5.04 -13.11 -11.30
C GLY A 77 -3.65 -12.50 -11.47
N VAL A 78 -2.65 -13.39 -11.44
CA VAL A 78 -1.47 -13.40 -12.32
C VAL A 78 -0.62 -12.12 -12.33
N VAL A 79 0.24 -11.96 -11.33
CA VAL A 79 1.61 -11.54 -11.64
C VAL A 79 2.37 -12.82 -11.98
N GLN A 80 2.36 -13.19 -13.27
CA GLN A 80 3.37 -14.10 -13.80
C GLN A 80 4.71 -13.40 -13.58
N THR A 81 5.44 -13.83 -12.55
CA THR A 81 6.88 -13.69 -12.56
C THR A 81 7.32 -14.39 -13.84
N VAL A 82 7.70 -13.63 -14.86
CA VAL A 82 8.46 -14.19 -15.97
C VAL A 82 9.76 -14.65 -15.33
N ALA A 83 9.79 -15.92 -14.93
CA ALA A 83 11.01 -16.57 -14.53
C ALA A 83 11.98 -16.35 -15.70
N ALA A 84 13.10 -15.70 -15.42
CA ALA A 84 14.21 -15.69 -16.33
C ALA A 84 14.66 -17.15 -16.47
N SER A 85 14.08 -17.87 -17.43
CA SER A 85 14.65 -19.07 -17.99
C SER A 85 15.86 -18.63 -18.81
N GLY A 86 16.96 -18.31 -18.11
CA GLY A 86 18.28 -18.30 -18.70
C GLY A 86 18.61 -19.74 -19.06
N ALA A 87 18.66 -19.99 -20.36
CA ALA A 87 18.93 -21.25 -21.02
C ALA A 87 19.99 -22.11 -20.32
N SER A 88 19.63 -23.38 -20.11
CA SER A 88 20.59 -24.48 -20.11
C SER A 88 21.10 -24.66 -21.54
N GLU A 89 22.36 -24.32 -21.79
CA GLU A 89 23.15 -24.85 -22.89
C GLU A 89 24.63 -24.54 -22.60
N ALA A 90 25.31 -25.53 -22.03
CA ALA A 90 26.75 -25.64 -22.10
C ALA A 90 27.05 -27.13 -22.25
N ASP A 91 27.31 -27.47 -23.51
CA ASP A 91 27.60 -28.77 -24.06
C ASP A 91 28.67 -29.55 -23.29
N ASP A 92 28.39 -30.84 -23.08
CA ASP A 92 29.40 -31.89 -22.95
C ASP A 92 30.11 -32.05 -24.32
N PHE A 93 31.32 -31.50 -24.44
CA PHE A 93 32.39 -32.05 -25.29
C PHE A 93 33.77 -31.59 -24.83
#